data_AF-A0AAP8T917-F1
#
_entry.id   AF-A0AAP8T917-F1
#
_cell.length_a   1.000
_cell.length_b   1.000
_cell.length_c   1.000
_cell.angle_alpha   90.00
_cell.angle_beta   90.00
_cell.angle_gamma   90.00
#
_symmetry.space_group_name_H-M   'P 1'
#
loop_
_entity.id
_entity.type
_entity.pdbx_description
1 polymer ?
#
loop_
_entity_poly.entity_id
_entity_poly.type
_entity_poly.pdbx_seq_one_letter_code
_entity_poly.pdbx_strand_id
1 'polypeptide(L)'
;MKFPAPLCAAMLPVLFSCAEQVSRIEHVREVPLKTIVVPAEDVGMHHTQATYLLHGAVSQQQRLQRLGQYYFVTWNDAHPEQAATLVMMYRQGKTGSTVLTKSISYPAGRKGGTQNSVFEFVGDEAKGKGEILAWKLVLKDNRGKTISERHSYLWGDEY
;
A
#
# COMPACT_ATOMS: atom_id res chain seq x y z
N MET A 1 -46.27 -11.99 -60.05
CA MET A 1 -45.73 -12.66 -58.84
C MET A 1 -44.21 -12.61 -58.86
N LYS A 2 -43.58 -11.79 -58.02
CA LYS A 2 -42.19 -11.91 -57.55
C LYS A 2 -41.93 -10.82 -56.50
N PHE A 3 -41.80 -11.22 -55.23
CA PHE A 3 -41.35 -10.35 -54.14
C PHE A 3 -39.82 -10.47 -54.00
N PRO A 4 -39.06 -9.40 -53.78
CA PRO A 4 -37.70 -9.51 -53.27
C PRO A 4 -37.68 -9.46 -51.74
N ALA A 5 -36.76 -10.25 -51.17
CA ALA A 5 -36.63 -10.60 -49.77
C ALA A 5 -36.24 -9.43 -48.84
N PRO A 6 -36.54 -9.52 -47.52
CA PRO A 6 -36.06 -8.55 -46.54
C PRO A 6 -34.63 -8.89 -46.11
N LEU A 7 -33.73 -7.90 -46.13
CA LEU A 7 -32.43 -7.97 -45.45
C LEU A 7 -32.67 -7.92 -43.94
N CYS A 8 -32.51 -9.05 -43.26
CA CYS A 8 -32.36 -9.09 -41.80
C CYS A 8 -31.00 -8.49 -41.42
N ALA A 9 -31.01 -7.25 -40.92
CA ALA A 9 -29.87 -6.66 -40.23
C ALA A 9 -29.68 -7.39 -38.88
N ALA A 10 -28.65 -8.24 -38.79
CA ALA A 10 -28.23 -8.84 -37.54
C ALA A 10 -27.52 -7.77 -36.69
N MET A 11 -28.21 -7.23 -35.69
CA MET A 11 -27.57 -6.46 -34.62
C MET A 11 -26.82 -7.43 -33.69
N LEU A 12 -25.49 -7.44 -33.78
CA LEU A 12 -24.62 -8.07 -32.79
C LEU A 12 -24.68 -7.26 -31.49
N PRO A 13 -25.09 -7.82 -30.35
CA PRO A 13 -25.01 -7.14 -29.07
C PRO A 13 -23.54 -7.06 -28.66
N VAL A 14 -22.96 -5.87 -28.77
CA VAL A 14 -21.64 -5.56 -28.20
C VAL A 14 -21.81 -5.55 -26.69
N LEU A 15 -21.35 -6.61 -26.02
CA LEU A 15 -21.22 -6.66 -24.58
C LEU A 15 -20.11 -5.69 -24.17
N PHE A 16 -20.46 -4.43 -23.94
CA PHE A 16 -19.60 -3.50 -23.20
C PHE A 16 -19.55 -4.00 -21.75
N SER A 17 -18.54 -4.82 -21.46
CA SER A 17 -18.14 -5.11 -20.08
C SER A 17 -17.63 -3.80 -19.48
N CYS A 18 -18.52 -3.03 -18.85
CA CYS A 18 -18.13 -1.96 -17.93
C CYS A 18 -17.44 -2.63 -16.74
N ALA A 19 -16.14 -2.88 -16.87
CA ALA A 19 -15.30 -3.20 -15.73
C ALA A 19 -15.30 -1.95 -14.84
N GLU A 20 -16.10 -1.97 -13.78
CA GLU A 20 -16.16 -0.90 -12.80
C GLU A 20 -14.74 -0.64 -12.29
N GLN A 21 -14.26 0.57 -12.51
CA GLN A 21 -12.89 0.94 -12.17
C GLN A 21 -12.90 1.25 -10.67
N VAL A 22 -12.41 0.29 -9.87
CA VAL A 22 -12.47 0.37 -8.40
C VAL A 22 -11.10 0.71 -7.84
N SER A 23 -11.03 1.73 -6.98
CA SER A 23 -9.82 2.02 -6.21
C SER A 23 -9.57 0.92 -5.18
N ARG A 24 -8.38 0.32 -5.18
CA ARG A 24 -8.08 -0.86 -4.37
C ARG A 24 -6.62 -0.94 -3.98
N ILE A 25 -6.35 -1.42 -2.77
CA ILE A 25 -5.00 -1.80 -2.33
C ILE A 25 -4.62 -3.11 -3.02
N GLU A 26 -3.61 -3.05 -3.88
CA GLU A 26 -3.13 -4.20 -4.65
C GLU A 26 -2.18 -5.04 -3.80
N HIS A 27 -1.13 -4.40 -3.28
CA HIS A 27 -0.07 -5.06 -2.55
C HIS A 27 0.39 -4.23 -1.35
N VAL A 28 0.74 -4.92 -0.27
CA VAL A 28 1.49 -4.37 0.86
C VAL A 28 2.70 -5.26 1.06
N ARG A 29 3.90 -4.69 0.90
CA ARG A 29 5.16 -5.39 1.09
C ARG A 29 5.84 -4.87 2.36
N GLU A 30 6.00 -5.77 3.32
CA GLU A 30 6.78 -5.52 4.52
C GLU A 30 8.27 -5.75 4.23
N VAL A 31 9.10 -4.76 4.57
CA VAL A 31 10.55 -4.81 4.37
C VAL A 31 11.23 -4.33 5.65
N PRO A 32 11.71 -5.26 6.50
CA PRO A 32 12.47 -4.88 7.69
C PRO A 32 13.92 -4.52 7.33
N LEU A 33 14.42 -3.44 7.93
CA LEU A 33 15.84 -3.08 7.89
C LEU A 33 16.44 -3.26 9.30
N LYS A 34 17.14 -4.38 9.49
CA LYS A 34 17.69 -4.79 10.79
C LYS A 34 19.17 -4.47 10.97
N THR A 35 19.85 -4.07 9.90
CA THR A 35 21.28 -3.76 9.91
C THR A 35 21.56 -2.45 9.21
N ILE A 36 22.54 -1.71 9.71
CA ILE A 36 23.05 -0.53 9.04
C ILE A 36 24.03 -0.92 7.94
N VAL A 37 24.58 -2.13 7.93
CA VAL A 37 25.58 -2.56 6.95
C VAL A 37 24.89 -3.20 5.75
N VAL A 38 25.27 -2.76 4.55
CA VAL A 38 24.88 -3.45 3.32
C VAL A 38 25.74 -4.72 3.22
N PRO A 39 25.16 -5.93 3.18
CA PRO A 39 25.94 -7.17 3.08
C PRO A 39 26.89 -7.12 1.87
N ALA A 40 28.14 -7.55 2.03
CA ALA A 40 29.11 -7.54 0.90
C ALA A 40 28.83 -8.64 -0.13
N GLU A 41 28.17 -9.71 0.31
CA GLU A 41 27.74 -10.84 -0.50
C GLU A 41 26.33 -10.60 -1.05
N ASP A 42 26.09 -11.01 -2.29
CA ASP A 42 24.76 -10.96 -2.89
C ASP A 42 23.87 -12.03 -2.26
N VAL A 43 23.25 -11.68 -1.13
CA VAL A 43 22.24 -12.52 -0.46
C VAL A 43 20.85 -12.38 -1.13
N GLY A 44 20.83 -12.02 -2.43
CA GLY A 44 19.62 -11.82 -3.22
C GLY A 44 18.88 -10.53 -2.83
N MET A 45 17.55 -10.60 -2.73
CA MET A 45 16.69 -9.42 -2.52
C MET A 45 17.01 -8.61 -1.25
N HIS A 46 17.65 -9.22 -0.24
CA HIS A 46 17.99 -8.52 1.00
C HIS A 46 19.07 -7.45 0.79
N HIS A 47 20.04 -7.73 -0.09
CA HIS A 47 21.10 -6.78 -0.42
C HIS A 47 20.55 -5.55 -1.13
N THR A 48 19.70 -5.76 -2.14
CA THR A 48 19.09 -4.67 -2.92
C THR A 48 18.14 -3.83 -2.07
N GLN A 49 17.36 -4.45 -1.18
CA GLN A 49 16.51 -3.74 -0.23
C GLN A 49 17.30 -2.89 0.76
N ALA A 50 18.34 -3.44 1.38
CA ALA A 50 19.19 -2.69 2.31
C ALA A 50 19.90 -1.52 1.61
N THR A 51 20.41 -1.75 0.40
CA THR A 51 21.02 -0.71 -0.43
C THR A 51 20.04 0.42 -0.73
N TYR A 52 18.81 0.07 -1.14
CA TYR A 52 17.77 1.05 -1.43
C TYR A 52 17.39 1.88 -0.19
N LEU A 53 17.15 1.23 0.95
CA LEU A 53 16.70 1.90 2.18
C LEU A 53 17.80 2.74 2.86
N LEU A 54 19.06 2.37 2.68
CA LEU A 54 20.21 3.10 3.19
C LEU A 54 20.73 4.16 2.21
N HIS A 55 20.15 4.27 1.02
CA HIS A 55 20.59 5.23 0.02
C HIS A 55 20.53 6.67 0.57
N GLY A 56 21.62 7.41 0.39
CA GLY A 56 21.76 8.79 0.87
C GLY A 56 22.03 8.95 2.38
N ALA A 57 22.01 7.87 3.18
CA ALA A 57 22.41 7.91 4.58
C ALA A 57 23.94 7.70 4.69
N VAL A 58 24.68 8.80 4.73
CA VAL A 58 26.16 8.80 4.70
C VAL A 58 26.75 8.57 6.09
N SER A 59 26.20 9.23 7.13
CA SER A 59 26.72 9.10 8.49
C SER A 59 26.15 7.87 9.21
N GLN A 60 26.88 7.35 10.20
CA GLN A 60 26.37 6.24 11.02
C GLN A 60 25.06 6.60 11.72
N GLN A 61 24.92 7.84 12.21
CA GLN A 61 23.69 8.30 12.84
C GLN A 61 22.52 8.30 11.85
N GLN A 62 22.72 8.76 10.61
CA GLN A 62 21.69 8.70 9.57
C GLN A 62 21.25 7.26 9.29
N ARG A 63 22.21 6.32 9.20
CA ARG A 63 21.91 4.90 8.95
C ARG A 63 21.17 4.26 10.11
N LEU A 64 21.54 4.59 11.35
CA LEU A 64 20.80 4.14 12.55
C LEU A 64 19.35 4.64 12.55
N GLN A 65 19.10 5.86 12.08
CA GLN A 65 17.75 6.41 11.96
C GLN A 65 16.90 5.75 10.85
N ARG A 66 17.51 4.95 9.95
CA ARG A 66 16.79 4.15 8.95
C ARG A 66 16.38 2.77 9.46
N LEU A 67 16.97 2.29 10.56
CA LEU A 67 16.62 0.98 11.10
C LEU A 67 15.15 0.93 11.51
N GLY A 68 14.46 -0.16 11.17
CA GLY A 68 13.05 -0.32 11.48
C GLY A 68 12.30 -1.12 10.42
N GLN A 69 11.03 -0.82 10.24
CA GLN A 69 10.16 -1.51 9.29
C GLN A 69 9.52 -0.55 8.29
N TYR A 70 9.51 -0.97 7.04
CA TYR A 70 8.93 -0.25 5.92
C TYR A 70 7.77 -1.05 5.34
N TYR A 71 6.66 -0.37 5.05
CA TYR A 71 5.48 -0.95 4.42
C TYR A 71 5.23 -0.24 3.10
N PHE A 72 5.69 -0.86 2.02
CA PHE A 72 5.47 -0.37 0.66
C PHE A 72 4.08 -0.79 0.21
N VAL A 73 3.24 0.19 -0.09
CA VAL A 73 1.85 0.01 -0.50
C VAL A 73 1.74 0.37 -1.97
N THR A 74 1.25 -0.56 -2.76
CA THR A 74 0.82 -0.30 -4.14
C THR A 74 -0.70 -0.37 -4.19
N TRP A 75 -1.33 0.67 -4.73
CA TRP A 75 -2.79 0.76 -4.85
C TRP A 75 -3.19 1.42 -6.16
N ASN A 76 -4.35 1.04 -6.69
CA ASN A 76 -4.93 1.65 -7.87
C ASN A 76 -5.88 2.78 -7.47
N ASP A 77 -5.74 3.94 -8.12
CA ASP A 77 -6.60 5.11 -7.95
C ASP A 77 -7.52 5.28 -9.15
N ALA A 78 -8.77 4.84 -9.01
CA ALA A 78 -9.79 4.96 -10.05
C ALA A 78 -10.55 6.30 -9.99
N HIS A 79 -10.43 7.05 -8.90
CA HIS A 79 -11.14 8.31 -8.68
C HIS A 79 -10.17 9.43 -8.26
N PRO A 80 -9.20 9.79 -9.12
CA PRO A 80 -8.16 10.76 -8.78
C PRO A 80 -8.69 12.19 -8.56
N GLU A 81 -9.89 12.49 -9.03
CA GLU A 81 -10.60 13.75 -8.77
C GLU A 81 -11.08 13.87 -7.31
N GLN A 82 -11.05 12.78 -6.54
CA GLN A 82 -11.47 12.75 -5.15
C GLN A 82 -10.27 12.62 -4.21
N ALA A 83 -10.35 13.27 -3.05
CA ALA A 83 -9.39 13.02 -1.98
C ALA A 83 -9.48 11.56 -1.50
N ALA A 84 -8.34 10.99 -1.13
CA ALA A 84 -8.26 9.64 -0.59
C ALA A 84 -7.33 9.62 0.63
N THR A 85 -7.46 8.62 1.49
CA THR A 85 -6.57 8.48 2.64
C THR A 85 -6.24 7.01 2.87
N LEU A 86 -4.95 6.70 2.93
CA LEU A 86 -4.47 5.43 3.47
C LEU A 86 -4.32 5.58 4.98
N VAL A 87 -4.91 4.67 5.74
CA VAL A 87 -4.83 4.64 7.20
C VAL A 87 -4.32 3.27 7.63
N MET A 88 -3.13 3.25 8.20
CA MET A 88 -2.53 2.06 8.77
C MET A 88 -2.74 2.04 10.28
N MET A 89 -3.51 1.06 10.74
CA MET A 89 -3.66 0.73 12.15
C MET A 89 -2.66 -0.38 12.48
N TYR A 90 -2.01 -0.30 13.64
CA TYR A 90 -0.94 -1.22 13.98
C TYR A 90 -0.76 -1.38 15.49
N ARG A 91 -0.16 -2.51 15.89
CA ARG A 91 0.29 -2.79 17.26
C ARG A 91 1.81 -2.88 17.28
N GLN A 92 2.44 -2.26 18.27
CA GLN A 92 3.90 -2.27 18.46
C GLN A 92 4.29 -3.05 19.71
N GLY A 93 5.42 -3.75 19.67
CA GLY A 93 5.79 -4.71 20.70
C GLY A 93 5.91 -4.15 22.12
N LYS A 94 6.24 -2.86 22.27
CA LYS A 94 6.37 -2.20 23.59
C LYS A 94 5.18 -1.29 23.91
N THR A 95 4.08 -1.35 23.14
CA THR A 95 2.88 -0.51 23.36
C THR A 95 1.71 -1.31 23.94
N GLY A 96 1.94 -2.57 24.35
CA GLY A 96 0.90 -3.48 24.82
C GLY A 96 -0.17 -3.73 23.76
N SER A 97 -1.43 -3.82 24.18
CA SER A 97 -2.58 -4.03 23.27
C SER A 97 -3.03 -2.78 22.53
N THR A 98 -2.35 -1.63 22.71
CA THR A 98 -2.74 -0.36 22.10
C THR A 98 -2.68 -0.44 20.58
N VAL A 99 -3.78 -0.08 19.92
CA VAL A 99 -3.81 0.10 18.47
C VAL A 99 -3.46 1.55 18.15
N LEU A 100 -2.35 1.73 17.44
CA LEU A 100 -1.87 3.02 16.96
C LEU A 100 -2.29 3.23 15.51
N THR A 101 -2.28 4.48 15.05
CA THR A 101 -2.67 4.85 13.68
C THR A 101 -1.64 5.77 13.04
N LYS A 102 -1.35 5.54 11.76
CA LYS A 102 -0.57 6.43 10.89
C LYS A 102 -1.31 6.57 9.57
N SER A 103 -1.35 7.78 9.00
CA SER A 103 -2.14 8.05 7.79
C SER A 103 -1.34 8.80 6.74
N ILE A 104 -1.67 8.56 5.47
CA ILE A 104 -1.17 9.32 4.33
C ILE A 104 -2.39 9.85 3.57
N SER A 105 -2.51 11.17 3.49
CA SER A 105 -3.60 11.85 2.80
C SER A 105 -3.19 12.24 1.39
N TYR A 106 -4.10 12.00 0.46
CA TYR A 106 -3.94 12.27 -0.96
C TYR A 106 -4.96 13.34 -1.37
N PRO A 107 -4.54 14.50 -1.90
CA PRO A 107 -5.45 15.55 -2.33
C PRO A 107 -6.26 15.11 -3.56
N ALA A 108 -7.33 15.83 -3.87
CA ALA A 108 -8.03 15.70 -5.15
C ALA A 108 -7.17 16.21 -6.33
N GLY A 109 -7.49 15.78 -7.55
CA GLY A 109 -6.82 16.24 -8.78
C GLY A 109 -5.48 15.55 -9.06
N ARG A 110 -5.33 14.29 -8.62
CA ARG A 110 -4.12 13.50 -8.82
C ARG A 110 -4.05 12.95 -10.23
N LYS A 111 -2.93 12.32 -10.57
CA LYS A 111 -2.89 11.36 -11.69
C LYS A 111 -3.46 10.03 -11.19
N GLY A 112 -4.49 9.51 -11.85
CA GLY A 112 -5.07 8.19 -11.53
C GLY A 112 -4.16 7.02 -11.91
N GLY A 113 -4.63 5.80 -11.66
CA GLY A 113 -3.88 4.56 -11.87
C GLY A 113 -3.01 4.17 -10.68
N THR A 114 -1.94 3.43 -10.93
CA THR A 114 -1.07 2.88 -9.87
C THR A 114 -0.36 3.98 -9.08
N GLN A 115 -0.56 3.95 -7.77
CA GLN A 115 0.08 4.79 -6.76
C GLN A 115 0.98 3.94 -5.88
N ASN A 116 2.08 4.53 -5.41
CA ASN A 116 2.99 3.91 -4.45
C ASN A 116 3.11 4.80 -3.20
N SER A 117 3.00 4.18 -2.04
CA SER A 117 3.06 4.83 -0.73
C SER A 117 3.98 4.04 0.20
N VAL A 118 4.55 4.71 1.20
CA VAL A 118 5.39 4.03 2.19
C VAL A 118 5.00 4.49 3.59
N PHE A 119 4.70 3.54 4.47
CA PHE A 119 4.69 3.79 5.91
C PHE A 119 6.03 3.36 6.49
N GLU A 120 6.70 4.30 7.17
CA GLU A 120 8.00 4.07 7.80
C GLU A 120 7.85 4.06 9.32
N PHE A 121 8.33 3.00 9.98
CA PHE A 121 8.42 2.89 11.44
C PHE A 121 9.88 2.67 11.79
N VAL A 122 10.64 3.77 11.91
CA VAL A 122 12.11 3.74 11.92
C VAL A 122 12.72 4.58 13.03
N GLY A 123 14.02 4.41 13.23
CA GLY A 123 14.83 5.23 14.12
C GLY A 123 14.35 5.16 15.56
N ASP A 124 14.21 6.33 16.19
CA ASP A 124 13.85 6.43 17.60
C ASP A 124 12.47 5.82 17.92
N GLU A 125 11.53 5.88 16.97
CA GLU A 125 10.22 5.24 17.12
C GLU A 125 10.37 3.71 17.23
N ALA A 126 11.06 3.10 16.26
CA ALA A 126 11.29 1.66 16.24
C ALA A 126 12.09 1.19 17.46
N LYS A 127 13.12 1.96 17.85
CA LYS A 127 13.93 1.67 19.04
C LYS A 127 13.11 1.74 20.32
N GLY A 128 12.33 2.80 20.48
CA GLY A 128 11.56 3.10 21.67
C GLY A 128 10.34 2.19 21.85
N LYS A 129 9.60 1.94 20.77
CA LYS A 129 8.30 1.23 20.79
C LYS A 129 8.38 -0.22 20.30
N GLY A 130 9.52 -0.63 19.75
CA GLY A 130 9.72 -1.98 19.23
C GLY A 130 9.14 -2.18 17.83
N GLU A 131 9.17 -3.44 17.40
CA GLU A 131 8.69 -3.86 16.09
C GLU A 131 7.16 -3.78 15.98
N ILE A 132 6.65 -3.53 14.77
CA ILE A 132 5.25 -3.75 14.45
C ILE A 132 4.98 -5.26 14.54
N LEU A 133 3.93 -5.65 15.25
CA LEU A 133 3.53 -7.05 15.43
C LEU A 133 2.32 -7.43 14.58
N ALA A 134 1.39 -6.50 14.39
CA ALA A 134 0.20 -6.70 13.58
C ALA A 134 -0.24 -5.37 12.97
N TRP A 135 -0.79 -5.40 11.76
CA TRP A 135 -1.26 -4.21 11.06
C TRP A 135 -2.50 -4.47 10.22
N LYS A 136 -3.31 -3.42 10.03
CA LYS A 136 -4.40 -3.33 9.06
C LYS A 136 -4.33 -2.00 8.35
N LEU A 137 -4.35 -2.06 7.03
CA LEU A 137 -4.32 -0.92 6.14
C LEU A 137 -5.67 -0.78 5.47
N VAL A 138 -6.29 0.39 5.62
CA VAL A 138 -7.53 0.73 4.93
C VAL A 138 -7.30 1.91 3.99
N LEU A 139 -7.87 1.81 2.80
CA LEU A 139 -8.02 2.92 1.87
C LEU A 139 -9.42 3.51 2.08
N LYS A 140 -9.49 4.82 2.29
CA LYS A 140 -10.73 5.55 2.52
C LYS A 140 -11.00 6.56 1.40
N ASP A 141 -12.26 6.73 1.04
CA ASP A 141 -12.72 7.81 0.16
C ASP A 141 -12.77 9.17 0.89
N ASN A 142 -13.12 10.22 0.16
CA ASN A 142 -13.26 11.58 0.70
C ASN A 142 -14.35 11.75 1.77
N ARG A 143 -15.26 10.77 1.92
CA ARG A 143 -16.30 10.72 2.96
C ARG A 143 -15.87 9.86 4.16
N GLY A 144 -14.66 9.31 4.13
CA GLY A 144 -14.12 8.43 5.17
C GLY A 144 -14.61 6.98 5.08
N LYS A 145 -15.33 6.60 4.00
CA LYS A 145 -15.78 5.21 3.79
C LYS A 145 -14.60 4.35 3.39
N THR A 146 -14.43 3.19 4.03
CA THR A 146 -13.45 2.19 3.61
C THR A 146 -13.84 1.61 2.26
N ILE A 147 -12.96 1.75 1.27
CA ILE A 147 -13.14 1.21 -0.09
C ILE A 147 -12.29 -0.03 -0.34
N SER A 148 -11.19 -0.19 0.40
CA SER A 148 -10.33 -1.37 0.30
C SER A 148 -9.56 -1.57 1.60
N GLU A 149 -9.22 -2.82 1.89
CA GLU A 149 -8.54 -3.23 3.10
C GLU A 149 -7.54 -4.35 2.84
N ARG A 150 -6.43 -4.33 3.58
CA ARG A 150 -5.47 -5.42 3.73
C ARG A 150 -4.99 -5.47 5.17
N HIS A 151 -4.56 -6.63 5.65
CA HIS A 151 -4.00 -6.75 7.00
C HIS A 151 -2.96 -7.87 7.06
N SER A 152 -2.14 -7.85 8.12
CA SER A 152 -1.25 -8.95 8.43
C SER A 152 -2.04 -10.17 8.92
N TYR A 153 -1.43 -11.34 8.82
CA TYR A 153 -2.01 -12.57 9.36
C TYR A 153 -2.30 -12.49 10.87
N LEU A 154 -1.45 -11.78 11.62
CA LEU A 154 -1.60 -11.60 13.07
C LEU A 154 -2.61 -10.50 13.44
N TRP A 155 -3.20 -9.83 12.45
CA TRP A 155 -4.30 -8.93 12.69
C TRP A 155 -5.56 -9.77 12.92
N GLY A 156 -6.01 -9.84 14.17
CA GLY A 156 -7.28 -10.49 14.52
C GLY A 156 -8.47 -9.61 14.16
N ASP A 157 -9.45 -10.20 13.47
CA ASP A 157 -10.78 -9.62 13.31
C ASP A 157 -11.56 -9.86 14.60
N GLU A 158 -11.48 -8.90 15.52
CA GLU A 158 -12.27 -8.82 16.75
C GLU A 158 -12.01 -9.87 17.85
N TYR A 159 -12.04 -9.38 19.09
CA TYR A 159 -12.86 -9.96 20.15
C TYR A 159 -13.92 -8.92 20.47
#